data_AF-A0A358DWB8-F1
#
_entry.id   AF-A0A358DWB8-F1
#
_cell.length_a   1.000
_cell.length_b   1.000
_cell.length_c   1.000
_cell.angle_alpha   90.00
_cell.angle_beta   90.00
_cell.angle_gamma   90.00
#
_symmetry.space_group_name_H-M   'P 1'
#
loop_
_entity.id
_entity.type
_entity.pdbx_description
1 polymer ?
#
loop_
_entity_poly.entity_id
_entity_poly.type
_entity_poly.pdbx_seq_one_letter_code
_entity_poly.pdbx_strand_id
1 'polypeptide(L)' 'VYKYNDFSVRVAFHAGIVDESENLGDTIEFYSSLSGLYNFSESFSLEAEIGHISNGGLGDTNPGSESFVLSAHYHF' A
#
# COMPACT_ATOMS: atom_id res chain seq x y z
N VAL A 1 -9.81 -6.64 5.82
CA VAL A 1 -9.20 -7.83 5.19
C VAL A 1 -10.29 -8.86 4.96
N TYR A 2 -10.42 -9.34 3.73
CA TYR A 2 -11.27 -10.48 3.37
C TYR A 2 -10.40 -11.74 3.25
N LYS A 3 -10.87 -12.89 3.71
CA LYS A 3 -10.14 -14.16 3.67
C LYS A 3 -11.01 -15.26 3.08
N TYR A 4 -10.43 -16.08 2.21
CA TYR A 4 -11.06 -17.26 1.63
C TYR A 4 -10.02 -18.36 1.40
N ASN A 5 -10.12 -19.44 2.17
CA ASN A 5 -9.10 -20.50 2.24
C ASN A 5 -7.70 -19.91 2.46
N ASP A 6 -6.75 -20.28 1.61
CA ASP A 6 -5.36 -19.85 1.67
C ASP A 6 -5.14 -18.42 1.14
N PHE A 7 -6.18 -17.79 0.60
CA PHE A 7 -6.10 -16.47 -0.01
C PHE A 7 -6.69 -15.37 0.89
N SER A 8 -6.03 -14.22 0.94
CA SER A 8 -6.47 -13.03 1.65
C SER A 8 -6.38 -11.81 0.74
N VAL A 9 -7.37 -10.92 0.81
CA VAL A 9 -7.37 -9.61 0.15
C VAL A 9 -7.44 -8.52 1.20
N ARG A 10 -6.59 -7.50 1.08
CA ARG A 10 -6.60 -6.33 1.94
C ARG A 10 -6.78 -5.07 1.09
N VAL A 11 -7.70 -4.22 1.53
CA VAL A 11 -7.73 -2.81 1.12
C VAL A 11 -7.20 -2.02 2.31
N ALA A 12 -6.31 -1.07 2.06
CA ALA A 12 -5.79 -0.16 3.07
C ALA A 12 -5.86 1.29 2.58
N PHE A 13 -6.07 2.19 3.53
CA PHE A 13 -6.04 3.63 3.31
C PHE A 13 -5.39 4.29 4.52
N HIS A 14 -4.45 5.20 4.30
CA HIS A 14 -3.87 6.00 5.37
C HIS A 14 -3.59 7.43 4.92
N ALA A 15 -3.67 8.36 5.88
CA ALA A 15 -3.28 9.75 5.72
C ALA A 15 -2.07 10.04 6.60
N GLY A 16 -1.15 10.86 6.12
CA GLY A 16 0.09 11.25 6.81
C GLY A 16 0.40 12.73 6.66
N ILE A 17 1.26 13.24 7.55
CA ILE A 17 1.81 14.60 7.52
C ILE A 17 3.32 14.45 7.31
N VAL A 18 3.87 15.00 6.24
CA VAL A 18 5.27 14.91 5.83
C VAL A 18 5.80 16.30 5.52
N ASP A 19 6.85 16.71 6.23
CA ASP A 19 7.38 18.09 6.17
C ASP A 19 8.16 18.38 4.86
N GLU A 20 8.75 17.35 4.26
CA GLU A 20 9.50 17.42 2.99
C GLU A 20 8.81 16.64 1.87
N SER A 21 7.56 16.99 1.56
CA SER A 21 6.84 16.43 0.42
C SER A 21 7.26 17.09 -0.91
N GLU A 22 8.57 17.18 -1.17
CA GLU A 22 9.11 17.86 -2.37
C GLU A 22 8.50 17.31 -3.67
N ASN A 23 7.98 16.07 -3.63
CA ASN A 23 7.40 15.42 -4.79
C ASN A 23 5.87 15.54 -4.89
N LEU A 24 5.11 15.76 -3.81
CA LEU A 24 3.64 15.84 -3.88
C LEU A 24 3.09 17.24 -3.65
N GLY A 25 3.90 18.25 -3.31
CA GLY A 25 3.46 19.66 -3.32
C GLY A 25 2.50 20.06 -2.20
N ASP A 26 2.35 19.23 -1.16
CA ASP A 26 1.64 19.54 0.09
C ASP A 26 2.21 18.69 1.24
N THR A 27 2.05 19.15 2.48
CA THR A 27 2.44 18.41 3.69
C THR A 27 1.54 17.20 3.94
N ILE A 28 0.31 17.17 3.41
CA ILE A 28 -0.64 16.06 3.61
C ILE A 28 -0.53 15.05 2.47
N GLU A 29 -0.42 13.77 2.84
CA GLU A 29 -0.33 12.66 1.89
C GLU A 29 -1.38 11.59 2.21
N PHE A 30 -1.98 11.02 1.16
CA PHE A 30 -2.92 9.91 1.22
C PHE A 30 -2.37 8.74 0.44
N TYR A 31 -2.28 7.57 1.07
CA TYR A 31 -1.95 6.32 0.41
C TYR A 31 -3.16 5.40 0.43
N SER A 32 -3.45 4.82 -0.73
CA SER A 32 -4.46 3.79 -0.90
C SER A 32 -3.78 2.56 -1.47
N SER A 33 -4.08 1.36 -0.95
CA SER A 33 -3.55 0.12 -1.50
C SER A 33 -4.54 -1.04 -1.51
N LEU A 34 -4.29 -1.95 -2.44
CA LEU A 34 -4.94 -3.24 -2.57
C LEU A 34 -3.84 -4.31 -2.57
N SER A 35 -3.92 -5.26 -1.64
CA SER A 35 -3.00 -6.39 -1.59
C SER A 35 -3.73 -7.73 -1.62
N GLY A 36 -3.08 -8.71 -2.26
CA GLY A 36 -3.46 -10.11 -2.26
C GLY A 36 -2.34 -10.93 -1.62
N LEU A 37 -2.69 -11.76 -0.65
CA LEU A 37 -1.76 -12.66 0.04
C LEU A 37 -2.22 -14.11 -0.15
N TYR A 38 -1.28 -14.98 -0.47
CA TYR A 38 -1.50 -16.42 -0.62
C TYR A 38 -0.57 -17.20 0.32
N ASN A 39 -1.17 -18.06 1.14
CA ASN A 39 -0.44 -18.95 2.04
C ASN A 39 -0.14 -20.27 1.32
N PHE A 40 1.13 -20.60 1.11
CA PHE A 40 1.51 -21.89 0.52
C PHE A 40 1.59 -22.99 1.57
N SER A 41 1.92 -22.60 2.80
CA SER A 41 1.97 -23.47 3.98
C SER A 41 1.72 -22.61 5.22
N GLU A 42 1.66 -23.25 6.40
CA GLU A 42 1.61 -22.54 7.68
C GLU A 42 2.85 -21.65 7.93
N SER A 43 3.97 -21.92 7.26
CA SER A 43 5.24 -21.22 7.44
C SER A 43 5.63 -20.30 6.29
N PHE A 44 4.94 -20.34 5.14
CA PHE A 44 5.33 -19.56 3.96
C PHE A 44 4.13 -18.93 3.26
N SER A 45 4.21 -17.62 3.01
CA SER A 45 3.22 -16.88 2.22
C SER A 45 3.87 -15.87 1.28
N LEU A 46 3.19 -15.55 0.18
CA LEU A 46 3.54 -14.47 -0.73
C LEU A 46 2.44 -13.41 -0.74
N GLU A 47 2.84 -12.16 -0.83
CA GLU A 47 1.94 -11.01 -0.94
C GLU A 47 2.33 -10.14 -2.12
N ALA A 48 1.33 -9.71 -2.88
CA ALA A 48 1.44 -8.69 -3.91
C ALA A 48 0.56 -7.50 -3.54
N GLU A 49 1.12 -6.29 -3.57
CA GLU A 49 0.41 -5.05 -3.27
C GLU A 49 0.59 -4.05 -4.42
N ILE A 50 -0.52 -3.41 -4.81
CA ILE A 50 -0.51 -2.18 -5.60
C ILE A 50 -0.93 -1.02 -4.71
N GLY A 51 -0.21 0.08 -4.77
CA GLY A 51 -0.48 1.28 -4.00
C GLY A 51 -0.50 2.52 -4.87
N HIS A 52 -1.16 3.57 -4.39
CA HIS A 52 -1.12 4.90 -4.97
C HIS A 52 -1.05 5.93 -3.84
N ILE A 53 -0.06 6.83 -3.91
CA ILE A 53 0.10 7.98 -3.02
C ILE A 53 -0.24 9.28 -3.76
N SER A 54 -0.94 10.19 -3.11
CA SER A 54 -1.25 11.54 -3.63
C SER A 54 -1.50 12.51 -2.49
N ASN A 55 -1.51 13.82 -2.75
CA ASN A 55 -1.97 14.82 -1.78
C ASN A 55 -3.49 15.07 -1.84
N GLY A 56 -4.24 14.26 -2.61
CA GLY A 56 -5.69 14.43 -2.78
C GLY A 56 -6.13 15.71 -3.51
N GLY A 57 -5.19 16.43 -4.14
CA GLY A 57 -5.43 17.72 -4.78
C GLY A 57 -5.45 18.91 -3.81
N LEU A 58 -4.88 18.76 -2.62
CA LEU A 58 -4.83 19.81 -1.59
C LEU A 58 -3.66 20.80 -1.78
N GLY A 59 -2.58 20.38 -2.45
CA GLY A 59 -1.43 21.22 -2.76
C GLY A 59 -1.42 21.84 -4.14
N ASP A 60 -0.36 22.60 -4.42
CA ASP A 60 -0.16 23.33 -5.69
C ASP A 60 0.14 22.39 -6.87
N THR A 61 0.72 21.23 -6.59
CA THR A 61 0.97 20.16 -7.56
C THR A 61 0.49 18.84 -6.99
N ASN A 62 0.10 17.87 -7.82
CA ASN A 62 -0.23 16.52 -7.36
C ASN A 62 0.13 15.51 -8.46
N PRO A 63 1.42 15.21 -8.65
CA PRO A 63 1.83 14.23 -9.65
C PRO A 63 1.31 12.83 -9.30
N GLY A 64 1.15 12.55 -8.00
CA GLY A 64 0.86 11.20 -7.51
C GLY A 64 2.02 10.22 -7.78
N SER A 65 1.97 9.06 -7.14
CA SER A 65 2.91 7.98 -7.45
C SER A 65 2.30 6.61 -7.13
N GLU A 66 2.47 5.67 -8.05
CA GLU A 66 2.07 4.28 -7.88
C GLU A 66 3.22 3.42 -7.37
N SER A 67 2.89 2.44 -6.53
CA SER A 67 3.82 1.42 -6.06
C SER A 67 3.33 0.03 -6.43
N PHE A 68 4.28 -0.88 -6.66
CA PHE A 68 4.03 -2.32 -6.74
C PHE A 68 5.06 -3.03 -5.86
N VAL A 69 4.57 -3.84 -4.92
CA VAL A 69 5.41 -4.54 -3.94
C VAL A 69 5.12 -6.03 -3.99
N LEU A 70 6.18 -6.83 -4.05
CA LEU A 70 6.12 -8.28 -3.85
C LEU A 70 6.87 -8.62 -2.56
N SER A 71 6.20 -9.34 -1.67
CA SER A 71 6.76 -9.75 -0.37
C SER A 71 6.67 -11.27 -0.21
N ALA A 72 7.70 -11.84 0.38
CA ALA A 72 7.73 -13.23 0.79
C ALA A 72 7.90 -13.29 2.31
N HIS A 73 6.96 -13.93 2.99
CA HIS A 73 6.96 -14.05 4.44
C HIS A 73 7.25 -15.49 4.82
N TYR A 74 8.28 -15.70 5.64
CA TYR A 74 8.64 -17.02 6.17
C TYR A 74 8.64 -16.97 7.71
N HIS A 75 7.92 -17.89 8.34
CA HIS A 75 7.89 -18.06 9.80
C HIS A 75 8.78 -19.24 10.21
N PHE A 76 9.64 -19.02 11.22
CA PHE A 76 10.55 -20.01 11.81
C PHE A 76 9.98 -20.60 13.09
#